data_AF-A0A1E5JM67-F1
#
_entry.id   AF-A0A1E5JM67-F1
#
_cell.length_a   1.000
_cell.length_b   1.000
_cell.length_c   1.000
_cell.angle_alpha   90.00
_cell.angle_beta   90.00
_cell.angle_gamma   90.00
#
_symmetry.space_group_name_H-M   'P 1'
#
loop_
_entity.id
_entity.type
_entity.pdbx_description
1 polymer ?
#
loop_
_entity_poly.entity_id
_entity_poly.type
_entity_poly.pdbx_seq_one_letter_code
_entity_poly.pdbx_strand_id
1 'polypeptide(L)'
;MPFPTLISVNDWRSKTKRNPDKEVERMLGNVYDAKTIYTRFDHLTELLDYAESKPHNQTYGDLSSSILSVLGHLLNESDPDKIREKIAARQLLKDLDPYYMPWTRPNPGDASNDPFAFYQTIQHRSKDQQIAAFAQFKQNLKESDNLLTLGGRKSDTGNNFWAYRQEKEVEEKAYNEEELEQFRALPHQGKLIKLVTSGSKDNRHLTFEPFSTNKLTIKGYDTMMLATKDYPKRGIYTVHVNGSIFVGQSVAPQRTNEWFIFNPYAILHPSYADSYSDLPLFMAGQIEVSDDGDVMMLDSASGHFVPDYEQTQQANTFLREELHIVNNFTKVTYFRPVGRGKREFDDADVNCSELKAMIKDYIVIKHLDARLLSFEYLRDNAPKLYVYATMQDKIHSELFQWRKDSKEFFSFTSPFTPIDKAVEKFSKRARYQDPDATLELLFEVQQTIDTWKEEHEGAKLSSQRQHAVNSLENRIQGHILYYQSKQLLSDLKSIPVPYDKIMGDFISGTKDLSQTIDRIERLPEFKEQNKLNFFAAGAPEKDNSVITSIAALLCASKNASTAKLKEINRELLDYQTQLTASHALTM
;
A
#
# COMPACT_ATOMS: atom_id res chain seq x y z
N MET A 1 6.39 -13.40 -9.67
CA MET A 1 5.92 -14.79 -9.62
C MET A 1 4.74 -14.90 -10.58
N PRO A 2 4.60 -16.00 -11.33
CA PRO A 2 3.39 -16.21 -12.11
C PRO A 2 2.19 -16.25 -11.17
N PHE A 3 1.06 -15.72 -11.62
CA PHE A 3 -0.19 -15.82 -10.85
C PHE A 3 -0.61 -17.28 -10.72
N PRO A 4 -1.26 -17.66 -9.60
CA PRO A 4 -1.80 -18.99 -9.46
C PRO A 4 -2.81 -19.25 -10.57
N THR A 5 -2.84 -20.49 -11.04
CA THR A 5 -3.78 -20.94 -12.06
C THR A 5 -4.50 -22.17 -11.54
N LEU A 6 -5.83 -22.10 -11.49
CA LEU A 6 -6.67 -23.26 -11.27
C LEU A 6 -6.73 -24.09 -12.55
N ILE A 7 -6.46 -25.39 -12.41
CA ILE A 7 -6.44 -26.35 -13.53
C ILE A 7 -7.81 -26.50 -14.18
N SER A 8 -7.85 -26.68 -15.50
CA SER A 8 -9.10 -26.90 -16.23
C SER A 8 -9.71 -28.28 -15.95
N VAL A 9 -10.98 -28.46 -16.33
CA VAL A 9 -11.65 -29.77 -16.26
C VAL A 9 -10.91 -30.81 -17.12
N ASN A 10 -10.39 -30.42 -18.27
CA ASN A 10 -9.61 -31.30 -19.13
C ASN A 10 -8.22 -31.61 -18.57
N ASP A 11 -7.56 -30.67 -17.90
CA ASP A 11 -6.31 -30.96 -17.19
C ASP A 11 -6.54 -31.97 -16.08
N TRP A 12 -7.64 -31.82 -15.33
CA TRP A 12 -8.03 -32.79 -14.30
C TRP A 12 -8.18 -34.19 -14.90
N ARG A 13 -8.99 -34.34 -15.94
CA ARG A 13 -9.16 -35.63 -16.66
C ARG A 13 -7.84 -36.20 -17.13
N SER A 14 -6.98 -35.35 -17.68
CA SER A 14 -5.66 -35.74 -18.21
C SER A 14 -4.69 -36.18 -17.11
N LYS A 15 -4.75 -35.56 -15.92
CA LYS A 15 -3.96 -35.96 -14.74
C LYS A 15 -4.46 -37.27 -14.15
N THR A 16 -5.77 -37.52 -14.13
CA THR A 16 -6.37 -38.69 -13.49
C THR A 16 -6.53 -39.92 -14.40
N LYS A 17 -6.30 -39.77 -15.72
CA LYS A 17 -6.23 -40.77 -16.83
C LYS A 17 -7.23 -41.95 -16.85
N ARG A 18 -7.28 -42.78 -15.80
CA ARG A 18 -8.04 -44.05 -15.75
C ARG A 18 -9.36 -43.96 -14.99
N ASN A 19 -9.47 -43.11 -13.97
CA ASN A 19 -10.69 -42.90 -13.18
C ASN A 19 -10.81 -41.41 -12.80
N PRO A 20 -11.26 -40.54 -13.71
CA PRO A 20 -11.47 -39.14 -13.37
C PRO A 20 -12.63 -39.03 -12.38
N ASP A 21 -12.36 -38.31 -11.29
CA ASP A 21 -13.39 -38.02 -10.30
C ASP A 21 -14.41 -37.06 -10.89
N LYS A 22 -15.60 -37.59 -11.17
CA LYS A 22 -16.72 -36.83 -11.77
C LYS A 22 -17.22 -35.72 -10.86
N GLU A 23 -17.01 -35.84 -9.55
CA GLU A 23 -17.41 -34.80 -8.62
C GLU A 23 -16.48 -33.59 -8.72
N VAL A 24 -15.17 -33.82 -8.85
CA VAL A 24 -14.21 -32.74 -9.11
C VAL A 24 -14.46 -32.09 -10.47
N GLU A 25 -14.77 -32.87 -11.51
CA GLU A 25 -15.15 -32.29 -12.82
C GLU A 25 -16.37 -31.35 -12.69
N ARG A 26 -17.41 -31.78 -11.96
CA ARG A 26 -18.63 -31.00 -11.72
C ARG A 26 -18.33 -29.74 -10.91
N MET A 27 -17.59 -29.86 -9.81
CA MET A 27 -17.22 -28.74 -8.94
C MET A 27 -16.33 -27.71 -9.65
N LEU A 28 -15.35 -28.15 -10.46
CA LEU A 28 -14.58 -27.27 -11.32
C LEU A 28 -15.49 -26.54 -12.33
N GLY A 29 -16.43 -27.26 -12.96
CA GLY A 29 -17.45 -26.66 -13.82
C GLY A 29 -18.22 -25.53 -13.12
N ASN A 30 -18.70 -25.77 -11.89
CA ASN A 30 -19.39 -24.77 -11.09
C ASN A 30 -18.53 -23.52 -10.81
N VAL A 31 -17.23 -23.68 -10.51
CA VAL A 31 -16.31 -22.53 -10.33
C VAL A 31 -16.24 -21.67 -11.59
N TYR A 32 -16.17 -22.29 -12.77
CA TYR A 32 -16.06 -21.58 -14.04
C TYR A 32 -17.38 -20.99 -14.54
N ASP A 33 -18.51 -21.57 -14.15
CA ASP A 33 -19.85 -21.10 -14.51
C ASP A 33 -20.39 -20.05 -13.54
N ALA A 34 -19.71 -19.83 -12.40
CA ALA A 34 -20.06 -18.80 -11.43
C ALA A 34 -20.00 -17.41 -12.06
N LYS A 35 -21.06 -16.61 -11.88
CA LYS A 35 -21.21 -15.27 -12.45
C LYS A 35 -20.53 -14.18 -11.64
N THR A 36 -20.56 -14.32 -10.32
CA THR A 36 -20.00 -13.35 -9.37
C THR A 36 -18.78 -13.93 -8.66
N ILE A 37 -17.93 -13.05 -8.13
CA ILE A 37 -16.83 -13.45 -7.25
C ILE A 37 -17.33 -14.19 -5.99
N TYR A 38 -18.51 -13.83 -5.48
CA TYR A 38 -19.10 -14.42 -4.26
C TYR A 38 -19.44 -15.90 -4.46
N THR A 39 -20.22 -16.20 -5.50
CA THR A 39 -20.58 -17.58 -5.86
C THR A 39 -19.34 -18.39 -6.23
N ARG A 40 -18.40 -17.77 -6.93
CA ARG A 40 -17.14 -18.42 -7.30
C ARG A 40 -16.31 -18.77 -6.06
N PHE A 41 -16.25 -17.88 -5.08
CA PHE A 41 -15.58 -18.13 -3.81
C PHE A 41 -16.21 -19.33 -3.09
N ASP A 42 -17.54 -19.39 -3.02
CA ASP A 42 -18.23 -20.51 -2.37
C ASP A 42 -17.93 -21.85 -3.06
N HIS A 43 -17.96 -21.90 -4.40
CA HIS A 43 -17.62 -23.10 -5.14
C HIS A 43 -16.14 -23.49 -5.02
N LEU A 44 -15.23 -22.52 -4.90
CA LEU A 44 -13.82 -22.78 -4.62
C LEU A 44 -13.66 -23.40 -3.21
N THR A 45 -14.40 -22.89 -2.21
CA THR A 45 -14.41 -23.47 -0.86
C THR A 45 -14.97 -24.89 -0.86
N GLU A 46 -16.09 -25.16 -1.54
CA GLU A 46 -16.66 -26.51 -1.66
C GLU A 46 -15.66 -27.48 -2.30
N LEU A 47 -14.97 -27.05 -3.36
CA LEU A 47 -13.96 -27.84 -4.02
C LEU A 47 -12.72 -28.07 -3.15
N LEU A 48 -12.33 -27.07 -2.34
CA LEU A 48 -11.24 -27.18 -1.39
C LEU A 48 -11.56 -28.25 -0.33
N ASP A 49 -12.71 -28.14 0.32
CA ASP A 49 -13.17 -29.08 1.35
C ASP A 49 -13.19 -30.52 0.81
N TYR A 50 -13.68 -30.69 -0.43
CA TYR A 50 -13.68 -31.98 -1.11
C TYR A 50 -12.26 -32.51 -1.36
N ALA A 51 -11.34 -31.67 -1.83
CA ALA A 51 -9.96 -32.05 -2.09
C ALA A 51 -9.21 -32.42 -0.79
N GLU A 52 -9.39 -31.64 0.27
CA GLU A 52 -8.78 -31.88 1.59
C GLU A 52 -9.34 -33.14 2.28
N SER A 53 -10.58 -33.54 1.98
CA SER A 53 -11.15 -34.82 2.45
C SER A 53 -10.45 -36.07 1.87
N LYS A 54 -9.54 -35.90 0.90
CA LYS A 54 -8.79 -36.98 0.22
C LYS A 54 -7.26 -36.78 0.34
N PRO A 55 -6.71 -36.71 1.58
CA PRO A 55 -5.34 -36.23 1.82
C PRO A 55 -4.23 -37.17 1.33
N HIS A 56 -4.54 -38.45 1.09
CA HIS A 56 -3.53 -39.46 0.71
C HIS A 56 -3.17 -39.49 -0.78
N ASN A 57 -3.68 -38.55 -1.59
CA ASN A 57 -3.43 -38.49 -3.02
C ASN A 57 -2.82 -37.14 -3.42
N GLN A 58 -1.59 -37.18 -3.94
CA GLN A 58 -0.83 -36.00 -4.37
C GLN A 58 -1.62 -35.10 -5.34
N THR A 59 -2.44 -35.69 -6.22
CA THR A 59 -3.23 -34.92 -7.19
C THR A 59 -4.25 -34.00 -6.50
N TYR A 60 -4.82 -34.45 -5.38
CA TYR A 60 -5.75 -33.65 -4.58
C TYR A 60 -5.00 -32.64 -3.70
N GLY A 61 -3.81 -32.99 -3.20
CA GLY A 61 -2.93 -32.04 -2.51
C GLY A 61 -2.45 -30.89 -3.40
N ASP A 62 -2.12 -31.17 -4.66
CA ASP A 62 -1.78 -30.15 -5.64
C ASP A 62 -2.99 -29.26 -5.97
N LEU A 63 -4.18 -29.85 -6.05
CA LEU A 63 -5.43 -29.13 -6.31
C LEU A 63 -5.80 -28.23 -5.13
N SER A 64 -5.78 -28.73 -3.89
CA SER A 64 -6.07 -27.93 -2.69
C SER A 64 -5.09 -26.76 -2.56
N SER A 65 -3.80 -26.99 -2.81
CA SER A 65 -2.78 -25.93 -2.79
C SER A 65 -3.03 -24.86 -3.87
N SER A 66 -3.44 -25.25 -5.07
CA SER A 66 -3.82 -24.32 -6.15
C SER A 66 -5.05 -23.50 -5.76
N ILE A 67 -6.08 -24.13 -5.19
CA ILE A 67 -7.30 -23.46 -4.75
C ILE A 67 -7.01 -22.46 -3.62
N LEU A 68 -6.25 -22.87 -2.60
CA LEU A 68 -5.81 -21.99 -1.52
C LEU A 68 -5.03 -20.79 -2.06
N SER A 69 -4.15 -21.01 -3.04
CA SER A 69 -3.42 -19.91 -3.67
C SER A 69 -4.34 -18.92 -4.38
N VAL A 70 -5.35 -19.41 -5.11
CA VAL A 70 -6.37 -18.56 -5.75
C VAL A 70 -7.18 -17.79 -4.72
N LEU A 71 -7.68 -18.47 -3.67
CA LEU A 71 -8.44 -17.85 -2.58
C LEU A 71 -7.61 -16.79 -1.85
N GLY A 72 -6.33 -17.07 -1.59
CA GLY A 72 -5.39 -16.10 -1.01
C GLY A 72 -5.24 -14.83 -1.85
N HIS A 73 -5.22 -14.95 -3.18
CA HIS A 73 -5.20 -13.78 -4.05
C HIS A 73 -6.51 -12.98 -4.00
N LEU A 74 -7.67 -13.64 -3.93
CA LEU A 74 -8.96 -12.96 -3.76
C LEU A 74 -9.08 -12.23 -2.42
N LEU A 75 -8.41 -12.75 -1.38
CA LEU A 75 -8.48 -12.26 0.00
C LEU A 75 -7.33 -11.34 0.42
N ASN A 76 -6.37 -11.09 -0.49
CA ASN A 76 -5.10 -10.43 -0.19
C ASN A 76 -4.36 -11.07 1.02
N GLU A 77 -4.25 -12.40 1.03
CA GLU A 77 -3.61 -13.17 2.09
C GLU A 77 -2.68 -14.24 1.49
N SER A 78 -1.54 -14.47 2.13
CA SER A 78 -0.56 -15.48 1.72
C SER A 78 -0.42 -16.62 2.73
N ASP A 79 -0.82 -16.41 3.97
CA ASP A 79 -0.79 -17.43 5.02
C ASP A 79 -1.99 -18.39 4.87
N PRO A 80 -1.77 -19.69 4.62
CA PRO A 80 -2.85 -20.68 4.48
C PRO A 80 -3.80 -20.75 5.67
N ASP A 81 -3.31 -20.55 6.90
CA ASP A 81 -4.14 -20.66 8.10
C ASP A 81 -5.08 -19.47 8.21
N LYS A 82 -4.58 -18.26 7.94
CA LYS A 82 -5.42 -17.05 7.85
C LYS A 82 -6.42 -17.11 6.69
N ILE A 83 -6.06 -17.73 5.56
CA ILE A 83 -7.01 -17.98 4.46
C ILE A 83 -8.16 -18.85 4.96
N ARG A 84 -7.88 -19.93 5.70
CA ARG A 84 -8.91 -20.81 6.27
C ARG A 84 -9.79 -20.11 7.30
N GLU A 85 -9.21 -19.29 8.18
CA GLU A 85 -9.98 -18.47 9.12
C GLU A 85 -10.98 -17.56 8.40
N LYS A 86 -10.54 -16.90 7.32
CA LYS A 86 -11.40 -16.06 6.48
C LYS A 86 -12.49 -16.86 5.78
N ILE A 87 -12.18 -18.05 5.26
CA ILE A 87 -13.17 -18.97 4.67
C ILE A 87 -14.25 -19.31 5.70
N ALA A 88 -13.86 -19.70 6.91
CA ALA A 88 -14.80 -20.04 7.99
C ALA A 88 -15.70 -18.85 8.35
N ALA A 89 -15.15 -17.63 8.42
CA ALA A 89 -15.93 -16.42 8.65
C ALA A 89 -17.00 -16.21 7.57
N ARG A 90 -16.67 -16.42 6.28
CA ARG A 90 -17.65 -16.34 5.20
C ARG A 90 -18.72 -17.42 5.30
N GLN A 91 -18.36 -18.66 5.61
CA GLN A 91 -19.31 -19.76 5.76
C GLN A 91 -20.34 -19.49 6.88
N LEU A 92 -19.93 -18.84 7.97
CA LEU A 92 -20.83 -18.45 9.07
C LEU A 92 -21.80 -17.33 8.66
N LEU A 93 -21.35 -16.41 7.81
CA LEU A 93 -22.09 -15.20 7.48
C LEU A 93 -22.93 -15.29 6.21
N LYS A 94 -22.61 -16.17 5.26
CA LYS A 94 -23.23 -16.17 3.92
C LYS A 94 -24.76 -16.27 3.92
N ASP A 95 -25.33 -16.95 4.91
CA ASP A 95 -26.78 -17.08 5.08
C ASP A 95 -27.46 -15.78 5.52
N LEU A 96 -26.74 -14.91 6.24
CA LEU A 96 -27.20 -13.63 6.76
C LEU A 96 -26.82 -12.47 5.82
N ASP A 97 -25.67 -12.59 5.16
CA ASP A 97 -25.14 -11.63 4.20
C ASP A 97 -24.43 -12.36 3.03
N PRO A 98 -25.16 -12.71 1.95
CA PRO A 98 -24.61 -13.46 0.81
C PRO A 98 -23.41 -12.79 0.12
N TYR A 99 -23.33 -11.46 0.22
CA TYR A 99 -22.29 -10.63 -0.38
C TYR A 99 -21.14 -10.31 0.59
N TYR A 100 -21.12 -10.94 1.76
CA TYR A 100 -20.02 -10.79 2.70
C TYR A 100 -18.74 -11.46 2.18
N MET A 101 -17.74 -10.66 1.85
CA MET A 101 -16.38 -11.14 1.64
C MET A 101 -15.48 -10.74 2.82
N PRO A 102 -14.60 -11.63 3.29
CA PRO A 102 -13.67 -11.39 4.40
C PRO A 102 -12.39 -10.69 3.93
N TRP A 103 -12.50 -9.75 2.99
CA TRP A 103 -11.42 -8.82 2.63
C TRP A 103 -11.46 -7.59 3.52
N THR A 104 -10.38 -6.79 3.52
CA THR A 104 -10.27 -5.57 4.31
C THR A 104 -11.29 -4.52 3.86
N ARG A 105 -11.84 -3.76 4.81
CA ARG A 105 -12.95 -2.83 4.58
C ARG A 105 -12.63 -1.43 5.09
N PRO A 106 -13.10 -0.37 4.41
CA PRO A 106 -12.99 0.97 4.94
C PRO A 106 -13.83 1.14 6.20
N ASN A 107 -13.36 1.97 7.14
CA ASN A 107 -14.13 2.39 8.30
C ASN A 107 -14.78 3.76 7.99
N PRO A 108 -16.11 3.85 7.92
CA PRO A 108 -16.81 5.14 7.78
C PRO A 108 -16.60 6.06 8.99
N GLY A 109 -16.15 5.56 10.14
CA GLY A 109 -15.76 6.36 11.30
C GLY A 109 -16.88 6.60 12.30
N ASP A 110 -18.08 6.99 11.86
CA ASP A 110 -19.26 7.21 12.69
C ASP A 110 -20.10 5.93 12.91
N ALA A 111 -19.87 4.90 12.11
CA ALA A 111 -20.48 3.57 12.26
C ALA A 111 -19.45 2.45 12.03
N SER A 112 -19.59 1.33 12.75
CA SER A 112 -18.80 0.13 12.49
C SER A 112 -19.26 -0.56 11.20
N ASN A 113 -18.29 -1.04 10.43
CA ASN A 113 -18.50 -1.74 9.17
C ASN A 113 -17.87 -3.15 9.19
N ASP A 114 -17.83 -3.79 10.37
CA ASP A 114 -17.35 -5.17 10.50
C ASP A 114 -18.53 -6.14 10.76
N PRO A 115 -19.05 -6.81 9.71
CA PRO A 115 -20.13 -7.78 9.85
C PRO A 115 -19.76 -9.00 10.71
N PHE A 116 -18.49 -9.40 10.74
CA PHE A 116 -18.07 -10.58 11.48
C PHE A 116 -17.96 -10.30 12.96
N ALA A 117 -17.33 -9.18 13.34
CA ALA A 117 -17.37 -8.72 14.73
C ALA A 117 -18.82 -8.51 15.20
N PHE A 118 -19.68 -7.92 14.36
CA PHE A 118 -21.10 -7.77 14.68
C PHE A 118 -21.78 -9.14 14.91
N TYR A 119 -21.59 -10.11 14.02
CA TYR A 119 -22.14 -11.46 14.17
C TYR A 119 -21.72 -12.12 15.48
N GLN A 120 -20.46 -11.99 15.90
CA GLN A 120 -19.97 -12.55 17.16
C GLN A 120 -20.78 -12.04 18.38
N THR A 121 -21.32 -10.82 18.32
CA THR A 121 -22.16 -10.26 19.40
C THR A 121 -23.59 -10.81 19.41
N ILE A 122 -24.07 -11.37 18.31
CA ILE A 122 -25.46 -11.83 18.15
C ILE A 122 -25.58 -13.33 17.84
N GLN A 123 -24.47 -14.06 17.70
CA GLN A 123 -24.44 -15.49 17.33
C GLN A 123 -25.26 -16.40 18.26
N HIS A 124 -25.48 -15.98 19.51
CA HIS A 124 -26.28 -16.70 20.49
C HIS A 124 -27.80 -16.48 20.35
N ARG A 125 -28.23 -15.56 19.48
CA ARG A 125 -29.64 -15.26 19.19
C ARG A 125 -30.23 -16.24 18.20
N SER A 126 -31.55 -16.31 18.10
CA SER A 126 -32.21 -17.13 17.07
C SER A 126 -31.93 -16.60 15.65
N LYS A 127 -32.06 -17.44 14.62
CA LYS A 127 -31.81 -17.05 13.22
C LYS A 127 -32.64 -15.82 12.80
N ASP A 128 -33.92 -15.75 13.18
CA ASP A 128 -34.78 -14.60 12.89
C ASP A 128 -34.31 -13.31 13.57
N GLN A 129 -33.84 -13.41 14.82
CA GLN A 129 -33.27 -12.27 15.55
C GLN A 129 -31.95 -11.82 14.94
N GLN A 130 -31.13 -12.75 14.43
CA GLN A 130 -29.90 -12.44 13.73
C GLN A 130 -30.19 -11.70 12.43
N ILE A 131 -31.14 -12.18 11.63
CA ILE A 131 -31.56 -11.52 10.37
C ILE A 131 -32.05 -10.09 10.65
N ALA A 132 -32.91 -9.90 11.66
CA ALA A 132 -33.39 -8.58 12.05
C ALA A 132 -32.26 -7.65 12.50
N ALA A 133 -31.30 -8.17 13.27
CA ALA A 133 -30.14 -7.41 13.71
C ALA A 133 -29.22 -7.00 12.55
N PHE A 134 -28.99 -7.89 11.58
CA PHE A 134 -28.24 -7.59 10.36
C PHE A 134 -28.91 -6.53 9.49
N ALA A 135 -30.25 -6.56 9.38
CA ALA A 135 -31.00 -5.52 8.68
C ALA A 135 -30.79 -4.15 9.33
N GLN A 136 -30.85 -4.07 10.66
CA GLN A 136 -30.59 -2.83 11.40
C GLN A 136 -29.13 -2.36 11.26
N PHE A 137 -28.18 -3.28 11.34
CA PHE A 137 -26.75 -2.98 11.14
C PHE A 137 -26.50 -2.37 9.76
N LYS A 138 -27.03 -2.98 8.69
CA LYS A 138 -26.93 -2.46 7.32
C LYS A 138 -27.64 -1.11 7.16
N GLN A 139 -28.78 -0.91 7.83
CA GLN A 139 -29.50 0.37 7.80
C GLN A 139 -28.68 1.49 8.46
N ASN A 140 -28.12 1.24 9.65
CA ASN A 140 -27.25 2.21 10.34
C ASN A 140 -26.02 2.55 9.50
N LEU A 141 -25.43 1.55 8.83
CA LEU A 141 -24.31 1.77 7.93
C LEU A 141 -24.68 2.66 6.75
N LYS A 142 -25.86 2.45 6.14
CA LYS A 142 -26.38 3.30 5.04
C LYS A 142 -26.67 4.74 5.48
N GLU A 143 -26.94 4.95 6.76
CA GLU A 143 -27.22 6.26 7.37
C GLU A 143 -25.97 7.01 7.80
N SER A 144 -24.77 6.42 7.67
CA SER A 144 -23.49 7.08 7.98
C SER A 144 -23.31 8.38 7.20
N ASP A 145 -22.86 9.42 7.90
CA ASP A 145 -22.60 10.76 7.36
C ASP A 145 -21.29 10.83 6.58
N ASN A 146 -20.38 9.87 6.80
CA ASN A 146 -19.06 9.81 6.18
C ASN A 146 -19.03 8.97 4.90
N LEU A 147 -20.16 8.40 4.48
CA LEU A 147 -20.31 7.73 3.19
C LEU A 147 -20.72 8.72 2.08
N LEU A 148 -20.38 8.39 0.84
CA LEU A 148 -20.81 9.22 -0.30
C LEU A 148 -22.34 9.19 -0.43
N THR A 149 -22.93 10.38 -0.52
CA THR A 149 -24.39 10.58 -0.51
C THR A 149 -25.08 10.06 -1.77
N LEU A 150 -24.36 9.90 -2.88
CA LEU A 150 -24.86 9.30 -4.12
C LEU A 150 -24.35 7.85 -4.24
N GLY A 151 -25.22 6.93 -4.67
CA GLY A 151 -24.94 5.50 -4.78
C GLY A 151 -25.79 4.62 -3.87
N GLY A 152 -27.11 4.81 -3.92
CA GLY A 152 -28.06 3.94 -3.22
C GLY A 152 -28.72 4.52 -1.96
N ARG A 153 -28.67 5.84 -1.73
CA ARG A 153 -29.61 6.48 -0.80
C ARG A 153 -31.00 6.50 -1.43
N LYS A 154 -32.02 6.14 -0.64
CA LYS A 154 -33.44 6.22 -0.99
C LYS A 154 -33.71 7.51 -1.75
N SER A 155 -34.22 7.39 -2.97
CA SER A 155 -34.57 8.48 -3.92
C SER A 155 -35.61 9.48 -3.41
N ASP A 156 -35.96 9.43 -2.13
CA ASP A 156 -37.20 9.99 -1.59
C ASP A 156 -36.93 11.17 -0.64
N THR A 157 -35.66 11.45 -0.30
CA THR A 157 -35.31 12.57 0.58
C THR A 157 -34.90 13.78 -0.25
N GLY A 158 -35.66 14.88 -0.13
CA GLY A 158 -35.46 16.16 -0.81
C GLY A 158 -34.17 16.94 -0.49
N ASN A 159 -33.12 16.25 -0.04
CA ASN A 159 -31.77 16.78 0.13
C ASN A 159 -30.87 16.24 -0.98
N ASN A 160 -31.21 16.57 -2.22
CA ASN A 160 -30.36 16.33 -3.39
C ASN A 160 -29.19 17.33 -3.33
N PHE A 161 -28.06 16.89 -2.77
CA PHE A 161 -26.85 17.70 -2.72
C PHE A 161 -26.04 17.54 -4.02
N TRP A 162 -26.04 18.61 -4.81
CA TRP A 162 -24.99 19.10 -5.72
C TRP A 162 -24.06 18.03 -6.35
N ALA A 163 -24.63 17.08 -7.09
CA ALA A 163 -23.96 16.67 -8.32
C ALA A 163 -23.76 17.96 -9.13
N TYR A 164 -22.56 18.27 -9.58
CA TYR A 164 -22.27 19.50 -10.34
C TYR A 164 -22.99 19.55 -11.71
N ARG A 165 -23.95 18.66 -11.99
CA ARG A 165 -24.76 18.57 -13.21
C ARG A 165 -26.15 18.05 -12.84
N GLN A 166 -27.19 18.63 -13.43
CA GLN A 166 -28.59 18.35 -13.13
C GLN A 166 -28.86 16.83 -13.23
N GLU A 167 -29.48 16.27 -12.19
CA GLU A 167 -29.85 14.85 -12.06
C GLU A 167 -30.62 14.28 -13.27
N LYS A 168 -31.15 15.14 -14.14
CA LYS A 168 -31.88 14.78 -15.35
C LYS A 168 -30.99 14.38 -16.53
N GLU A 169 -29.68 14.64 -16.49
CA GLU A 169 -28.78 14.42 -17.64
C GLU A 169 -27.87 13.19 -17.53
N VAL A 170 -27.84 12.51 -16.38
CA VAL A 170 -26.97 11.33 -16.18
C VAL A 170 -27.83 10.08 -16.06
N GLU A 171 -27.88 9.28 -17.13
CA GLU A 171 -28.52 7.97 -17.10
C GLU A 171 -27.60 6.97 -16.39
N GLU A 172 -28.05 6.41 -15.26
CA GLU A 172 -27.36 5.30 -14.61
C GLU A 172 -27.53 4.05 -15.47
N LYS A 173 -26.45 3.60 -16.11
CA LYS A 173 -26.48 2.34 -16.86
C LYS A 173 -26.54 1.17 -15.87
N ALA A 174 -27.61 0.38 -15.96
CA ALA A 174 -27.69 -0.89 -15.26
C ALA A 174 -26.78 -1.93 -15.96
N TYR A 175 -26.01 -2.66 -15.17
CA TYR A 175 -25.16 -3.76 -15.61
C TYR A 175 -25.68 -5.07 -15.05
N ASN A 176 -25.55 -6.16 -15.80
CA ASN A 176 -25.78 -7.48 -15.21
C ASN A 176 -24.58 -7.91 -14.35
N GLU A 177 -24.76 -8.98 -13.55
CA GLU A 177 -23.74 -9.50 -12.64
C GLU A 177 -22.38 -9.74 -13.32
N GLU A 178 -22.38 -10.35 -14.50
CA GLU A 178 -21.15 -10.70 -15.22
C GLU A 178 -20.45 -9.45 -15.78
N GLU A 179 -21.23 -8.47 -16.26
CA GLU A 179 -20.70 -7.19 -16.72
C GLU A 179 -20.05 -6.39 -15.59
N LEU A 180 -20.66 -6.37 -14.40
CA LEU A 180 -20.08 -5.71 -13.22
C LEU A 180 -18.73 -6.31 -12.81
N GLU A 181 -18.61 -7.64 -12.84
CA GLU A 181 -17.35 -8.33 -12.52
C GLU A 181 -16.22 -7.97 -13.50
N GLN A 182 -16.52 -7.50 -14.72
CA GLN A 182 -15.48 -7.02 -15.64
C GLN A 182 -14.79 -5.75 -15.16
N PHE A 183 -15.44 -4.96 -14.30
CA PHE A 183 -14.87 -3.74 -13.71
C PHE A 183 -14.16 -4.00 -12.39
N ARG A 184 -14.34 -5.19 -11.78
CA ARG A 184 -13.77 -5.47 -10.46
C ARG A 184 -12.24 -5.48 -10.53
N ALA A 185 -11.64 -4.71 -9.62
CA ALA A 185 -10.22 -4.75 -9.32
C ALA A 185 -10.04 -5.33 -7.91
N LEU A 186 -9.01 -6.16 -7.74
CA LEU A 186 -8.69 -6.79 -6.46
C LEU A 186 -7.34 -6.28 -5.97
N PRO A 187 -7.25 -5.76 -4.72
CA PRO A 187 -5.96 -5.46 -4.14
C PRO A 187 -5.22 -6.75 -3.79
N HIS A 188 -3.97 -6.87 -4.20
CA HIS A 188 -3.08 -7.97 -3.80
C HIS A 188 -1.66 -7.46 -3.65
N GLN A 189 -1.10 -7.57 -2.45
CA GLN A 189 0.29 -7.18 -2.13
C GLN A 189 0.65 -5.75 -2.56
N GLY A 190 -0.29 -4.80 -2.46
CA GLY A 190 -0.10 -3.40 -2.85
C GLY A 190 -0.20 -3.12 -4.34
N LYS A 191 -0.70 -4.07 -5.12
CA LYS A 191 -1.04 -3.92 -6.55
C LYS A 191 -2.52 -4.16 -6.77
N LEU A 192 -3.04 -3.70 -7.90
CA LEU A 192 -4.36 -4.08 -8.39
C LEU A 192 -4.23 -5.19 -9.42
N ILE A 193 -4.99 -6.26 -9.22
CA ILE A 193 -5.08 -7.41 -10.12
C ILE A 193 -6.53 -7.62 -10.55
N LYS A 194 -6.70 -8.37 -11.64
CA LYS A 194 -8.01 -8.76 -12.16
C LYS A 194 -8.10 -10.28 -12.22
N LEU A 195 -9.21 -10.82 -11.72
CA LEU A 195 -9.54 -12.22 -11.86
C LEU A 195 -10.02 -12.48 -13.29
N VAL A 196 -9.40 -13.45 -13.97
CA VAL A 196 -9.71 -13.77 -15.37
C VAL A 196 -9.97 -15.26 -15.55
N THR A 197 -10.97 -15.57 -16.36
CA THR A 197 -11.20 -16.92 -16.87
C THR A 197 -10.74 -16.95 -18.32
N SER A 198 -9.68 -17.70 -18.60
CA SER A 198 -9.14 -17.88 -19.96
C SER A 198 -9.57 -19.24 -20.52
N GLY A 199 -9.51 -19.41 -21.84
CA GLY A 199 -9.90 -20.65 -22.52
C GLY A 199 -11.40 -20.76 -22.79
N SER A 200 -11.87 -21.95 -23.19
CA SER A 200 -13.27 -22.19 -23.52
C SER A 200 -13.73 -23.58 -23.09
N LYS A 201 -15.00 -23.71 -22.71
CA LYS A 201 -15.63 -24.97 -22.27
C LYS A 201 -14.80 -25.65 -21.15
N ASP A 202 -14.41 -26.91 -21.36
CA ASP A 202 -13.66 -27.72 -20.39
C ASP A 202 -12.16 -27.37 -20.33
N ASN A 203 -11.68 -26.48 -21.21
CA ASN A 203 -10.31 -25.94 -21.18
C ASN A 203 -10.26 -24.56 -20.51
N ARG A 204 -11.27 -24.19 -19.71
CA ARG A 204 -11.26 -22.94 -18.96
C ARG A 204 -10.25 -23.02 -17.81
N HIS A 205 -9.49 -21.95 -17.61
CA HIS A 205 -8.60 -21.78 -16.47
C HIS A 205 -8.97 -20.52 -15.72
N LEU A 206 -8.83 -20.53 -14.39
CA LEU A 206 -9.02 -19.37 -13.55
C LEU A 206 -7.65 -18.88 -13.09
N THR A 207 -7.31 -17.63 -13.40
CA THR A 207 -6.04 -17.03 -13.02
C THR A 207 -6.21 -15.53 -12.83
N PHE A 208 -5.11 -14.80 -12.66
CA PHE A 208 -5.09 -13.36 -12.50
C PHE A 208 -4.21 -12.70 -13.56
N GLU A 209 -4.48 -11.43 -13.80
CA GLU A 209 -3.61 -10.54 -14.57
C GLU A 209 -3.43 -9.22 -13.79
N PRO A 210 -2.34 -8.46 -14.02
CA PRO A 210 -2.24 -7.13 -13.45
C PRO A 210 -3.35 -6.25 -14.03
N PHE A 211 -4.02 -5.48 -13.19
CA PHE A 211 -4.99 -4.50 -13.66
C PHE A 211 -4.26 -3.29 -14.25
N SER A 212 -4.65 -2.83 -15.43
CA SER A 212 -4.02 -1.69 -16.11
C SER A 212 -5.07 -0.74 -16.69
N THR A 213 -4.87 0.55 -16.50
CA THR A 213 -5.74 1.58 -17.10
C THR A 213 -5.25 2.02 -18.47
N ASN A 214 -4.20 1.42 -19.04
CA ASN A 214 -3.61 1.87 -20.31
C ASN A 214 -4.56 1.85 -21.51
N LYS A 215 -5.59 1.00 -21.47
CA LYS A 215 -6.65 0.93 -22.49
C LYS A 215 -7.90 1.75 -22.14
N LEU A 216 -7.94 2.37 -20.97
CA LEU A 216 -9.05 3.20 -20.52
C LEU A 216 -8.80 4.67 -20.88
N THR A 217 -9.89 5.43 -20.98
CA THR A 217 -9.85 6.88 -21.17
C THR A 217 -11.06 7.49 -20.52
N ILE A 218 -10.87 8.59 -19.78
CA ILE A 218 -11.98 9.42 -19.31
C ILE A 218 -12.23 10.48 -20.37
N LYS A 219 -13.46 10.54 -20.89
CA LYS A 219 -13.91 11.52 -21.87
C LYS A 219 -14.68 12.63 -21.15
N GLY A 220 -13.96 13.58 -20.55
CA GLY A 220 -14.51 14.71 -19.80
C GLY A 220 -15.06 15.85 -20.68
N TYR A 221 -15.70 16.81 -20.02
CA TYR A 221 -16.16 18.09 -20.59
C TYR A 221 -15.88 19.21 -19.57
N ASP A 222 -15.08 20.19 -19.97
CA ASP A 222 -14.78 21.40 -19.20
C ASP A 222 -15.93 22.38 -19.34
N THR A 223 -16.64 22.63 -18.24
CA THR A 223 -17.80 23.53 -18.21
C THR A 223 -17.43 25.00 -18.21
N MET A 224 -16.22 25.37 -17.78
CA MET A 224 -15.78 26.76 -17.81
C MET A 224 -15.38 27.15 -19.24
N MET A 225 -14.62 26.28 -19.92
CA MET A 225 -14.16 26.51 -21.29
C MET A 225 -15.16 26.02 -22.34
N LEU A 226 -16.25 25.37 -21.92
CA LEU A 226 -17.24 24.71 -22.79
C LEU A 226 -16.59 23.78 -23.82
N ALA A 227 -15.56 23.03 -23.42
CA ALA A 227 -14.70 22.26 -24.30
C ALA A 227 -14.58 20.78 -23.88
N THR A 228 -14.51 19.88 -24.86
CA THR A 228 -14.24 18.45 -24.59
C THR A 228 -12.81 18.25 -24.12
N LYS A 229 -12.60 17.39 -23.12
CA LYS A 229 -11.27 17.05 -22.61
C LYS A 229 -11.13 15.55 -22.44
N ASP A 230 -10.06 14.99 -22.98
CA ASP A 230 -9.76 13.56 -22.86
C ASP A 230 -8.62 13.35 -21.86
N TYR A 231 -8.78 12.37 -20.98
CA TYR A 231 -7.73 11.91 -20.06
C TYR A 231 -7.39 10.46 -20.41
N PRO A 232 -6.42 10.24 -21.32
CA PRO A 232 -6.01 8.90 -21.69
C PRO A 232 -5.33 8.19 -20.51
N LYS A 233 -5.40 6.85 -20.52
CA LYS A 233 -4.82 5.97 -19.49
C LYS A 233 -5.42 6.13 -18.10
N ARG A 234 -6.60 6.75 -17.99
CA ARG A 234 -7.32 6.92 -16.72
C ARG A 234 -8.66 6.22 -16.75
N GLY A 235 -9.07 5.71 -15.59
CA GLY A 235 -10.39 5.19 -15.33
C GLY A 235 -11.06 5.92 -14.18
N ILE A 236 -12.38 5.78 -14.05
CA ILE A 236 -13.10 6.10 -12.82
C ILE A 236 -13.07 4.87 -11.94
N TYR A 237 -12.74 5.06 -10.67
CA TYR A 237 -12.83 4.01 -9.66
C TYR A 237 -13.91 4.32 -8.63
N THR A 238 -14.39 3.26 -8.00
CA THR A 238 -15.31 3.29 -6.86
C THR A 238 -14.85 2.28 -5.82
N VAL A 239 -14.85 2.68 -4.56
CA VAL A 239 -14.65 1.81 -3.41
C VAL A 239 -15.98 1.77 -2.64
N HIS A 240 -16.57 0.58 -2.54
CA HIS A 240 -17.79 0.39 -1.76
C HIS A 240 -17.45 0.17 -0.30
N VAL A 241 -18.45 0.36 0.57
CA VAL A 241 -18.26 0.16 2.01
C VAL A 241 -17.82 -1.26 2.35
N ASN A 242 -18.21 -2.29 1.58
CA ASN A 242 -17.66 -3.63 1.84
C ASN A 242 -16.17 -3.77 1.53
N GLY A 243 -15.49 -2.80 0.90
CA GLY A 243 -14.09 -2.90 0.46
C GLY A 243 -13.90 -3.28 -1.00
N SER A 244 -14.99 -3.51 -1.74
CA SER A 244 -14.90 -3.82 -3.18
C SER A 244 -14.50 -2.62 -4.01
N ILE A 245 -13.60 -2.84 -4.97
CA ILE A 245 -13.09 -1.83 -5.88
C ILE A 245 -13.56 -2.17 -7.30
N PHE A 246 -14.11 -1.18 -7.99
CA PHE A 246 -14.42 -1.25 -9.41
C PHE A 246 -13.72 -0.12 -10.14
N VAL A 247 -13.25 -0.40 -11.36
CA VAL A 247 -12.55 0.55 -12.21
C VAL A 247 -13.02 0.37 -13.65
N GLY A 248 -13.45 1.46 -14.27
CA GLY A 248 -13.95 1.46 -15.65
C GLY A 248 -13.62 2.75 -16.39
N GLN A 249 -13.95 2.80 -17.68
CA GLN A 249 -13.89 4.06 -18.42
C GLN A 249 -15.02 5.00 -17.97
N SER A 250 -14.93 6.28 -18.33
CA SER A 250 -16.03 7.21 -18.09
C SER A 250 -16.21 8.19 -19.23
N VAL A 251 -17.46 8.52 -19.57
CA VAL A 251 -17.81 9.55 -20.55
C VAL A 251 -18.69 10.60 -19.90
N ALA A 252 -18.36 11.88 -20.11
CA ALA A 252 -19.17 12.99 -19.63
C ALA A 252 -20.52 13.02 -20.38
N PRO A 253 -21.64 13.21 -19.67
CA PRO A 253 -22.98 13.27 -20.25
C PRO A 253 -23.10 14.21 -21.46
N GLN A 254 -22.43 15.35 -21.44
CA GLN A 254 -22.45 16.36 -22.49
C GLN A 254 -21.88 15.87 -23.83
N ARG A 255 -21.19 14.72 -23.83
CA ARG A 255 -20.59 14.13 -25.03
C ARG A 255 -21.40 12.97 -25.60
N THR A 256 -22.50 12.57 -24.97
CA THR A 256 -23.28 11.38 -25.36
C THR A 256 -24.11 11.58 -26.61
N ASN A 257 -24.68 12.78 -26.81
CA ASN A 257 -25.51 13.11 -27.97
C ASN A 257 -24.79 12.94 -29.32
N GLU A 258 -23.46 12.94 -29.34
CA GLU A 258 -22.65 12.82 -30.57
C GLU A 258 -21.94 11.45 -30.73
N TRP A 259 -21.79 10.67 -29.64
CA TRP A 259 -20.83 9.54 -29.60
C TRP A 259 -21.45 8.14 -29.51
N PHE A 260 -22.76 8.02 -29.28
CA PHE A 260 -23.43 6.74 -28.98
C PHE A 260 -23.31 5.67 -30.08
N ILE A 261 -23.00 6.08 -31.32
CA ILE A 261 -22.95 5.18 -32.48
C ILE A 261 -21.60 4.42 -32.58
N PHE A 262 -20.53 4.84 -31.88
CA PHE A 262 -19.17 4.34 -32.16
C PHE A 262 -18.37 3.77 -30.98
N ASN A 263 -18.91 3.72 -29.75
CA ASN A 263 -18.20 3.10 -28.63
C ASN A 263 -19.13 2.25 -27.74
N PRO A 264 -19.23 0.92 -27.97
CA PRO A 264 -20.05 0.03 -27.14
C PRO A 264 -19.56 -0.08 -25.69
N TYR A 265 -18.40 0.50 -25.38
CA TYR A 265 -17.81 0.48 -24.05
C TYR A 265 -17.95 1.79 -23.27
N ALA A 266 -18.62 2.83 -23.78
CA ALA A 266 -18.81 4.07 -23.03
C ALA A 266 -19.61 3.81 -21.73
N ILE A 267 -18.94 3.89 -20.58
CA ILE A 267 -19.60 3.79 -19.27
C ILE A 267 -19.81 5.22 -18.80
N LEU A 268 -21.05 5.68 -18.66
CA LEU A 268 -21.34 6.95 -18.02
C LEU A 268 -21.39 6.72 -16.52
N HIS A 269 -20.18 6.72 -15.94
CA HIS A 269 -19.88 6.61 -14.52
C HIS A 269 -20.27 5.24 -13.89
N PRO A 270 -19.31 4.38 -13.51
CA PRO A 270 -19.60 3.08 -12.88
C PRO A 270 -20.23 3.19 -11.48
N SER A 271 -20.76 4.36 -11.06
CA SER A 271 -20.84 4.74 -9.65
C SER A 271 -21.96 4.19 -8.79
N TYR A 272 -23.10 3.73 -9.27
CA TYR A 272 -24.26 3.83 -8.35
C TYR A 272 -24.85 2.56 -7.80
N ALA A 273 -24.49 1.40 -8.31
CA ALA A 273 -24.73 0.19 -7.55
C ALA A 273 -23.80 -0.92 -8.01
N ASP A 274 -23.08 -1.52 -7.07
CA ASP A 274 -23.04 -2.96 -7.01
C ASP A 274 -24.52 -3.44 -6.94
N SER A 275 -25.16 -3.55 -8.11
CA SER A 275 -26.63 -3.58 -8.28
C SER A 275 -27.30 -4.78 -7.67
N TYR A 276 -26.50 -5.75 -7.22
CA TYR A 276 -26.99 -6.90 -6.49
C TYR A 276 -26.67 -6.82 -4.98
N SER A 277 -25.68 -6.05 -4.53
CA SER A 277 -25.37 -5.91 -3.10
C SER A 277 -25.97 -4.65 -2.45
N ASP A 278 -26.37 -3.65 -3.24
CA ASP A 278 -26.96 -2.38 -2.79
C ASP A 278 -26.16 -1.69 -1.68
N LEU A 279 -24.83 -1.82 -1.76
CA LEU A 279 -23.91 -1.27 -0.78
C LEU A 279 -23.52 0.17 -1.11
N PRO A 280 -23.50 1.06 -0.10
CA PRO A 280 -23.13 2.45 -0.32
C PRO A 280 -21.66 2.59 -0.69
N LEU A 281 -21.36 3.67 -1.39
CA LEU A 281 -20.00 4.06 -1.74
C LEU A 281 -19.28 4.69 -0.55
N PHE A 282 -18.03 4.29 -0.36
CA PHE A 282 -17.10 4.93 0.56
C PHE A 282 -16.26 6.00 -0.16
N MET A 283 -15.84 5.71 -1.41
CA MET A 283 -15.00 6.63 -2.18
C MET A 283 -15.24 6.45 -3.69
N ALA A 284 -15.10 7.52 -4.46
CA ALA A 284 -15.09 7.47 -5.92
C ALA A 284 -14.15 8.54 -6.48
N GLY A 285 -13.62 8.32 -7.67
CA GLY A 285 -12.65 9.25 -8.23
C GLY A 285 -11.98 8.79 -9.51
N GLN A 286 -10.82 9.35 -9.85
CA GLN A 286 -10.03 8.95 -11.02
C GLN A 286 -8.81 8.13 -10.60
N ILE A 287 -8.48 7.10 -11.36
CA ILE A 287 -7.31 6.26 -11.11
C ILE A 287 -6.46 6.11 -12.37
N GLU A 288 -5.16 6.03 -12.17
CA GLU A 288 -4.17 5.62 -13.18
C GLU A 288 -3.36 4.45 -12.61
N VAL A 289 -3.36 3.33 -13.34
CA VAL A 289 -2.68 2.09 -12.95
C VAL A 289 -1.76 1.64 -14.08
N SER A 290 -0.50 1.34 -13.74
CA SER A 290 0.49 0.87 -14.70
C SER A 290 0.22 -0.56 -15.19
N ASP A 291 0.96 -1.01 -16.20
CA ASP A 291 0.85 -2.39 -16.71
C ASP A 291 1.24 -3.47 -15.70
N ASP A 292 1.98 -3.10 -14.65
CA ASP A 292 2.39 -4.01 -13.59
C ASP A 292 1.42 -4.02 -12.39
N GLY A 293 0.28 -3.32 -12.50
CA GLY A 293 -0.74 -3.21 -11.45
C GLY A 293 -0.47 -2.13 -10.39
N ASP A 294 0.56 -1.29 -10.57
CA ASP A 294 0.88 -0.24 -9.60
C ASP A 294 -0.02 0.99 -9.78
N VAL A 295 -0.62 1.46 -8.67
CA VAL A 295 -1.44 2.67 -8.67
C VAL A 295 -0.52 3.90 -8.71
N MET A 296 -0.51 4.57 -9.86
CA MET A 296 0.31 5.75 -10.15
C MET A 296 -0.36 7.05 -9.69
N MET A 297 -1.69 7.07 -9.74
CA MET A 297 -2.50 8.21 -9.34
C MET A 297 -3.85 7.74 -8.82
N LEU A 298 -4.30 8.35 -7.73
CA LEU A 298 -5.62 8.16 -7.17
C LEU A 298 -6.18 9.53 -6.76
N ASP A 299 -7.07 10.05 -7.59
CA ASP A 299 -7.75 11.31 -7.39
C ASP A 299 -9.11 11.02 -6.76
N SER A 300 -9.48 11.75 -5.73
CA SER A 300 -10.77 11.67 -5.05
C SER A 300 -11.83 12.54 -5.75
N ALA A 301 -11.43 13.35 -6.74
CA ALA A 301 -12.35 14.09 -7.59
C ALA A 301 -12.80 13.23 -8.79
N SER A 302 -14.07 12.82 -8.81
CA SER A 302 -14.64 12.07 -9.93
C SER A 302 -15.23 12.96 -11.04
N GLY A 303 -15.26 14.28 -10.83
CA GLY A 303 -16.01 15.24 -11.65
C GLY A 303 -17.52 15.29 -11.33
N HIS A 304 -18.04 14.33 -10.55
CA HIS A 304 -19.41 14.32 -10.01
C HIS A 304 -19.44 14.70 -8.53
N PHE A 305 -18.35 14.45 -7.80
CA PHE A 305 -18.16 14.82 -6.41
C PHE A 305 -17.00 15.80 -6.28
N VAL A 306 -17.20 16.85 -5.49
CA VAL A 306 -16.08 17.60 -4.93
C VAL A 306 -15.60 16.82 -3.72
N PRO A 307 -14.32 16.42 -3.67
CA PRO A 307 -13.83 15.63 -2.56
C PRO A 307 -13.81 16.47 -1.28
N ASP A 308 -14.35 15.90 -0.20
CA ASP A 308 -14.18 16.45 1.14
C ASP A 308 -12.79 16.08 1.69
N TYR A 309 -12.16 17.00 2.42
CA TYR A 309 -10.81 16.78 2.94
C TYR A 309 -10.77 15.62 3.93
N GLU A 310 -11.70 15.57 4.89
CA GLU A 310 -11.71 14.59 5.97
C GLU A 310 -12.01 13.19 5.42
N GLN A 311 -13.03 13.06 4.58
CA GLN A 311 -13.34 11.81 3.89
C GLN A 311 -12.18 11.34 3.00
N THR A 312 -11.55 12.26 2.26
CA THR A 312 -10.40 11.92 1.41
C THR A 312 -9.20 11.47 2.23
N GLN A 313 -8.94 12.07 3.40
CA GLN A 313 -7.88 11.61 4.29
C GLN A 313 -8.17 10.21 4.82
N GLN A 314 -9.38 9.95 5.31
CA GLN A 314 -9.80 8.62 5.77
C GLN A 314 -9.60 7.57 4.67
N ALA A 315 -9.99 7.90 3.44
CA ALA A 315 -9.84 6.99 2.32
C ALA A 315 -8.39 6.77 1.92
N ASN A 316 -7.56 7.81 1.86
CA ASN A 316 -6.14 7.67 1.62
C ASN A 316 -5.44 6.84 2.71
N THR A 317 -5.83 6.99 3.97
CA THR A 317 -5.35 6.14 5.07
C THR A 317 -5.72 4.68 4.82
N PHE A 318 -6.98 4.37 4.53
CA PHE A 318 -7.40 3.00 4.19
C PHE A 318 -6.62 2.43 2.99
N LEU A 319 -6.50 3.19 1.90
CA LEU A 319 -5.82 2.72 0.69
C LEU A 319 -4.31 2.53 0.86
N ARG A 320 -3.69 3.24 1.80
CA ARG A 320 -2.25 3.17 2.12
C ARG A 320 -1.94 2.13 3.17
N GLU A 321 -2.61 2.21 4.31
CA GLU A 321 -2.28 1.42 5.50
C GLU A 321 -2.91 0.02 5.43
N GLU A 322 -4.12 -0.11 4.89
CA GLU A 322 -4.85 -1.39 4.86
C GLU A 322 -4.71 -2.14 3.53
N LEU A 323 -4.77 -1.43 2.40
CA LEU A 323 -4.67 -2.03 1.07
C LEU A 323 -3.28 -1.95 0.44
N HIS A 324 -2.43 -1.04 0.94
CA HIS A 324 -1.08 -0.78 0.44
C HIS A 324 -0.98 -0.42 -1.06
N ILE A 325 -2.07 0.01 -1.69
CA ILE A 325 -2.08 0.41 -3.10
C ILE A 325 -1.64 1.87 -3.28
N VAL A 326 -1.86 2.71 -2.26
CA VAL A 326 -1.32 4.08 -2.22
C VAL A 326 0.05 4.06 -1.54
N ASN A 327 1.06 4.60 -2.22
CA ASN A 327 2.45 4.58 -1.78
C ASN A 327 3.14 5.94 -2.00
N ASN A 328 4.45 6.00 -1.75
CA ASN A 328 5.28 7.20 -1.89
C ASN A 328 5.30 7.83 -3.30
N PHE A 329 5.09 7.03 -4.33
CA PHE A 329 5.07 7.46 -5.73
C PHE A 329 3.66 7.74 -6.25
N THR A 330 2.64 7.26 -5.54
CA THR A 330 1.24 7.51 -5.90
C THR A 330 0.91 8.98 -5.73
N LYS A 331 0.38 9.60 -6.77
CA LYS A 331 -0.15 10.97 -6.69
C LYS A 331 -1.57 10.92 -6.14
N VAL A 332 -1.81 11.63 -5.06
CA VAL A 332 -3.14 11.74 -4.43
C VAL A 332 -3.65 13.18 -4.52
N THR A 333 -4.96 13.35 -4.31
CA THR A 333 -5.61 14.67 -4.32
C THR A 333 -4.94 15.63 -3.34
N TYR A 334 -4.58 16.81 -3.84
CA TYR A 334 -4.00 17.88 -3.04
C TYR A 334 -5.08 18.82 -2.51
N PHE A 335 -4.98 19.15 -1.22
CA PHE A 335 -5.81 20.17 -0.59
C PHE A 335 -4.92 21.31 -0.09
N ARG A 336 -5.11 22.50 -0.64
CA ARG A 336 -4.30 23.68 -0.33
C ARG A 336 -4.66 24.20 1.07
N PRO A 337 -3.67 24.62 1.88
CA PRO A 337 -3.96 25.28 3.16
C PRO A 337 -4.48 26.71 2.91
N VAL A 338 -5.58 27.07 3.57
CA VAL A 338 -6.20 28.42 3.46
C VAL A 338 -6.29 29.17 4.80
N GLY A 339 -5.89 28.53 5.90
CA GLY A 339 -5.94 29.13 7.24
C GLY A 339 -5.61 28.11 8.33
N ARG A 340 -5.81 28.47 9.60
CA ARG A 340 -5.53 27.57 10.75
C ARG A 340 -6.38 26.31 10.65
N GLY A 341 -5.76 25.20 10.23
CA GLY A 341 -6.37 23.88 10.14
C GLY A 341 -7.35 23.67 8.99
N LYS A 342 -7.58 24.68 8.14
CA LYS A 342 -8.51 24.58 7.01
C LYS A 342 -7.77 24.31 5.72
N ARG A 343 -8.27 23.35 4.96
CA ARG A 343 -7.77 23.01 3.62
C ARG A 343 -8.93 23.00 2.62
N GLU A 344 -8.64 23.43 1.40
CA GLU A 344 -9.61 23.49 0.30
C GLU A 344 -9.07 22.69 -0.89
N PHE A 345 -9.99 22.09 -1.64
CA PHE A 345 -9.66 21.45 -2.90
C PHE A 345 -9.16 22.50 -3.91
N ASP A 346 -8.06 22.21 -4.60
CA ASP A 346 -7.46 23.09 -5.61
C ASP A 346 -7.41 22.41 -6.98
N ASP A 347 -8.35 22.80 -7.85
CA ASP A 347 -8.54 22.22 -9.19
C ASP A 347 -7.42 22.60 -10.18
N ALA A 348 -6.59 23.60 -9.87
CA ALA A 348 -5.48 23.99 -10.74
C ALA A 348 -4.30 23.00 -10.70
N ASP A 349 -4.22 22.18 -9.64
CA ASP A 349 -2.98 21.49 -9.26
C ASP A 349 -3.25 20.14 -8.58
N VAL A 350 -4.19 19.39 -9.19
CA VAL A 350 -5.08 18.39 -8.58
C VAL A 350 -4.39 17.26 -7.81
N ASN A 351 -3.26 16.73 -8.28
CA ASN A 351 -2.66 15.51 -7.72
C ASN A 351 -1.14 15.62 -7.50
N CYS A 352 -0.66 15.26 -6.31
CA CYS A 352 0.76 15.25 -5.99
C CYS A 352 1.14 14.09 -5.07
N SER A 353 2.42 13.70 -5.10
CA SER A 353 2.97 12.84 -4.06
C SER A 353 3.08 13.60 -2.74
N GLU A 354 3.18 12.87 -1.64
CA GLU A 354 3.29 13.42 -0.28
C GLU A 354 4.41 14.46 -0.15
N LEU A 355 5.63 14.14 -0.63
CA LEU A 355 6.75 15.07 -0.60
C LEU A 355 6.46 16.37 -1.36
N LYS A 356 5.81 16.27 -2.54
CA LYS A 356 5.44 17.45 -3.33
C LYS A 356 4.33 18.26 -2.64
N ALA A 357 3.38 17.60 -1.96
CA ALA A 357 2.35 18.27 -1.16
C ALA A 357 2.97 19.12 -0.05
N MET A 358 3.92 18.56 0.70
CA MET A 358 4.61 19.28 1.78
C MET A 358 5.39 20.50 1.29
N ILE A 359 6.05 20.38 0.13
CA ILE A 359 6.75 21.49 -0.51
C ILE A 359 5.76 22.59 -0.93
N LYS A 360 4.62 22.21 -1.54
CA LYS A 360 3.57 23.17 -1.92
C LYS A 360 2.98 23.87 -0.69
N ASP A 361 2.70 23.14 0.37
CA ASP A 361 2.21 23.72 1.62
C ASP A 361 3.15 24.79 2.14
N TYR A 362 4.46 24.51 2.15
CA TYR A 362 5.46 25.48 2.57
C TYR A 362 5.45 26.75 1.70
N ILE A 363 5.34 26.61 0.38
CA ILE A 363 5.23 27.74 -0.55
C ILE A 363 3.99 28.58 -0.24
N VAL A 364 2.83 27.93 -0.11
CA VAL A 364 1.54 28.60 0.14
C VAL A 364 1.54 29.32 1.49
N ILE A 365 1.96 28.63 2.56
CA ILE A 365 1.98 29.17 3.92
C ILE A 365 2.95 30.35 4.05
N LYS A 366 4.06 30.33 3.32
CA LYS A 366 5.08 31.40 3.35
C LYS A 366 4.89 32.46 2.27
N HIS A 367 3.86 32.34 1.42
CA HIS A 367 3.63 33.22 0.27
C HIS A 367 4.87 33.38 -0.61
N LEU A 368 5.57 32.27 -0.88
CA LEU A 368 6.81 32.26 -1.65
C LEU A 368 6.53 32.15 -3.15
N ASP A 369 7.41 32.72 -3.97
CA ASP A 369 7.48 32.37 -5.38
C ASP A 369 8.13 30.97 -5.51
N ALA A 370 7.40 30.03 -6.12
CA ALA A 370 7.87 28.65 -6.28
C ALA A 370 9.23 28.54 -6.99
N ARG A 371 9.59 29.52 -7.84
CA ARG A 371 10.88 29.56 -8.56
C ARG A 371 12.08 29.82 -7.65
N LEU A 372 11.85 30.38 -6.47
CA LEU A 372 12.89 30.65 -5.48
C LEU A 372 13.22 29.42 -4.62
N LEU A 373 12.40 28.37 -4.70
CA LEU A 373 12.53 27.20 -3.83
C LEU A 373 13.58 26.21 -4.37
N SER A 374 14.84 26.42 -3.99
CA SER A 374 15.92 25.45 -4.17
C SER A 374 16.18 24.62 -2.90
N PHE A 375 16.90 23.51 -3.02
CA PHE A 375 17.37 22.76 -1.83
C PHE A 375 18.27 23.61 -0.92
N GLU A 376 19.07 24.51 -1.49
CA GLU A 376 19.88 25.46 -0.71
C GLU A 376 18.99 26.44 0.06
N TYR A 377 17.94 26.97 -0.60
CA TYR A 377 16.97 27.83 0.06
C TYR A 377 16.27 27.10 1.22
N LEU A 378 15.84 25.85 1.00
CA LEU A 378 15.23 25.02 2.05
C LEU A 378 16.22 24.78 3.19
N ARG A 379 17.48 24.46 2.91
CA ARG A 379 18.51 24.23 3.93
C ARG A 379 18.67 25.44 4.85
N ASP A 380 18.67 26.64 4.26
CA ASP A 380 19.02 27.86 4.97
C ASP A 380 17.78 28.50 5.66
N ASN A 381 16.58 28.32 5.12
CA ASN A 381 15.35 28.97 5.61
C ASN A 381 14.33 28.01 6.25
N ALA A 382 14.40 26.71 5.93
CA ALA A 382 13.49 25.68 6.43
C ALA A 382 14.23 24.34 6.70
N PRO A 383 15.24 24.32 7.59
CA PRO A 383 16.15 23.18 7.74
C PRO A 383 15.44 21.85 8.05
N LYS A 384 14.32 21.88 8.78
CA LYS A 384 13.50 20.69 9.03
C LYS A 384 12.88 20.11 7.75
N LEU A 385 12.32 20.97 6.91
CA LEU A 385 11.75 20.55 5.62
C LEU A 385 12.86 20.10 4.65
N TYR A 386 14.03 20.74 4.70
CA TYR A 386 15.20 20.29 3.95
C TYR A 386 15.60 18.86 4.31
N VAL A 387 15.83 18.57 5.61
CA VAL A 387 16.21 17.22 6.05
C VAL A 387 15.12 16.21 5.71
N TYR A 388 13.85 16.56 5.92
CA TYR A 388 12.72 15.71 5.49
C TYR A 388 12.82 15.38 3.99
N ALA A 389 12.91 16.42 3.15
CA ALA A 389 12.92 16.25 1.70
C ALA A 389 14.11 15.43 1.23
N THR A 390 15.30 15.69 1.76
CA THR A 390 16.51 14.95 1.42
C THR A 390 16.42 13.48 1.84
N MET A 391 15.93 13.19 3.05
CA MET A 391 15.86 11.80 3.53
C MET A 391 14.77 11.01 2.81
N GLN A 392 13.60 11.62 2.58
CA GLN A 392 12.53 10.99 1.81
C GLN A 392 12.94 10.76 0.34
N ASP A 393 13.68 11.69 -0.27
CA ASP A 393 14.23 11.52 -1.62
C ASP A 393 15.24 10.37 -1.71
N LYS A 394 16.09 10.17 -0.67
CA LYS A 394 16.98 9.00 -0.61
C LYS A 394 16.20 7.69 -0.58
N ILE A 395 15.12 7.60 0.21
CA ILE A 395 14.23 6.42 0.24
C ILE A 395 13.65 6.16 -1.17
N HIS A 396 13.09 7.19 -1.80
CA HIS A 396 12.48 7.07 -3.13
C HIS A 396 13.50 6.67 -4.21
N SER A 397 14.74 7.14 -4.08
CA SER A 397 15.78 6.91 -5.07
C SER A 397 16.41 5.52 -4.98
N GLU A 398 16.24 4.78 -3.88
CA GLU A 398 16.87 3.46 -3.71
C GLU A 398 16.44 2.46 -4.79
N LEU A 399 15.16 2.42 -5.17
CA LEU A 399 14.70 1.50 -6.22
C LEU A 399 15.33 1.84 -7.58
N PHE A 400 15.45 3.12 -7.90
CA PHE A 400 16.10 3.56 -9.14
C PHE A 400 17.60 3.23 -9.13
N GLN A 401 18.28 3.53 -8.01
CA GLN A 401 19.71 3.27 -7.86
C GLN A 401 20.02 1.77 -7.88
N TRP A 402 19.19 0.96 -7.22
CA TRP A 402 19.26 -0.50 -7.28
C TRP A 402 19.09 -0.99 -8.72
N ARG A 403 18.02 -0.60 -9.42
CA ARG A 403 17.79 -0.96 -10.83
C ARG A 403 18.93 -0.52 -11.74
N LYS A 404 19.60 0.59 -11.44
CA LYS A 404 20.77 1.08 -12.17
C LYS A 404 22.00 0.19 -11.93
N ASP A 405 22.27 -0.14 -10.68
CA ASP A 405 23.39 -1.00 -10.28
C ASP A 405 23.18 -2.45 -10.74
N SER A 406 21.92 -2.89 -10.84
CA SER A 406 21.53 -4.24 -11.20
C SER A 406 21.21 -4.45 -12.69
N LYS A 407 21.42 -3.46 -13.57
CA LYS A 407 21.08 -3.57 -15.02
C LYS A 407 21.68 -4.79 -15.72
N GLU A 408 22.85 -5.25 -15.31
CA GLU A 408 23.53 -6.40 -15.94
C GLU A 408 23.07 -7.77 -15.42
N PHE A 409 22.17 -7.81 -14.43
CA PHE A 409 21.45 -9.03 -14.04
C PHE A 409 20.41 -9.44 -15.10
N PHE A 410 19.92 -8.48 -15.90
CA PHE A 410 18.71 -8.62 -16.73
C PHE A 410 18.94 -9.18 -18.15
N SER A 411 20.08 -9.81 -18.45
CA SER A 411 20.31 -10.41 -19.78
C SER A 411 19.56 -11.74 -20.01
N PHE A 412 18.99 -12.38 -18.98
CA PHE A 412 18.13 -13.55 -19.13
C PHE A 412 17.09 -13.62 -18.00
N THR A 413 15.81 -13.57 -18.37
CA THR A 413 14.63 -14.26 -17.77
C THR A 413 14.68 -14.76 -16.30
N SER A 414 15.28 -14.03 -15.36
CA SER A 414 15.17 -14.35 -13.93
C SER A 414 14.19 -13.38 -13.29
N PRO A 415 12.94 -13.79 -13.00
CA PRO A 415 11.97 -12.92 -12.39
C PRO A 415 12.43 -12.55 -10.97
N PHE A 416 12.58 -11.24 -10.72
CA PHE A 416 12.57 -10.57 -9.41
C PHE A 416 13.19 -11.36 -8.26
N THR A 417 14.49 -11.15 -8.03
CA THR A 417 15.15 -11.65 -6.82
C THR A 417 14.38 -11.18 -5.57
N PRO A 418 14.37 -11.93 -4.45
CA PRO A 418 13.79 -11.46 -3.19
C PRO A 418 14.27 -10.05 -2.80
N ILE A 419 15.52 -9.71 -3.12
CA ILE A 419 16.10 -8.36 -2.95
C ILE A 419 15.32 -7.31 -3.74
N ASP A 420 14.99 -7.55 -5.02
CA ASP A 420 14.24 -6.60 -5.86
C ASP A 420 12.92 -6.22 -5.19
N LYS A 421 12.20 -7.21 -4.66
CA LYS A 421 10.91 -7.01 -3.99
C LYS A 421 11.07 -6.24 -2.68
N ALA A 422 12.08 -6.58 -1.88
CA ALA A 422 12.34 -5.91 -0.61
C ALA A 422 12.71 -4.43 -0.84
N VAL A 423 13.59 -4.15 -1.81
CA VAL A 423 13.99 -2.77 -2.16
C VAL A 423 12.82 -1.97 -2.72
N GLU A 424 12.00 -2.58 -3.58
CA GLU A 424 10.78 -1.96 -4.09
C GLU A 424 9.79 -1.63 -2.98
N LYS A 425 9.55 -2.58 -2.05
CA LYS A 425 8.68 -2.38 -0.88
C LYS A 425 9.20 -1.26 0.01
N PHE A 426 10.50 -1.27 0.34
CA PHE A 426 11.14 -0.19 1.10
C PHE A 426 10.92 1.17 0.42
N SER A 427 11.27 1.29 -0.85
CA SER A 427 11.19 2.56 -1.58
C SER A 427 9.76 3.09 -1.69
N LYS A 428 8.78 2.19 -1.89
CA LYS A 428 7.35 2.53 -1.97
C LYS A 428 6.75 2.90 -0.62
N ARG A 429 7.18 2.29 0.48
CA ARG A 429 6.43 2.33 1.75
C ARG A 429 7.12 3.01 2.92
N ALA A 430 8.45 3.09 2.93
CA ALA A 430 9.18 3.72 4.03
C ALA A 430 8.92 5.24 4.07
N ARG A 431 8.78 5.79 5.29
CA ARG A 431 8.50 7.21 5.53
C ARG A 431 9.52 7.76 6.52
N TYR A 432 10.13 8.89 6.17
CA TYR A 432 11.09 9.55 7.04
C TYR A 432 10.55 9.88 8.44
N GLN A 433 9.26 10.21 8.53
CA GLN A 433 8.59 10.53 9.79
C GLN A 433 8.18 9.31 10.62
N ASP A 434 8.40 8.09 10.11
CA ASP A 434 8.02 6.83 10.75
C ASP A 434 9.25 5.92 10.89
N PRO A 435 10.14 6.18 11.87
CA PRO A 435 11.41 5.47 12.01
C PRO A 435 11.24 3.97 12.24
N ASP A 436 10.26 3.56 13.04
CA ASP A 436 10.05 2.15 13.42
C ASP A 436 9.64 1.31 12.21
N ALA A 437 8.57 1.71 11.52
CA ALA A 437 8.13 1.01 10.31
C ALA A 437 9.19 1.06 9.19
N THR A 438 9.95 2.15 9.12
CA THR A 438 11.05 2.27 8.14
C THR A 438 12.21 1.33 8.47
N LEU A 439 12.56 1.17 9.74
CA LEU A 439 13.59 0.23 10.20
C LEU A 439 13.20 -1.22 9.90
N GLU A 440 11.94 -1.60 10.13
CA GLU A 440 11.44 -2.94 9.78
C GLU A 440 11.66 -3.26 8.29
N LEU A 441 11.31 -2.32 7.41
CA LEU A 441 11.53 -2.46 5.97
C LEU A 441 13.02 -2.53 5.60
N LEU A 442 13.88 -1.78 6.29
CA LEU A 442 15.33 -1.83 6.07
C LEU A 442 15.93 -3.17 6.53
N PHE A 443 15.47 -3.71 7.65
CA PHE A 443 15.89 -5.03 8.13
C PHE A 443 15.42 -6.15 7.20
N GLU A 444 14.22 -6.05 6.62
CA GLU A 444 13.76 -6.98 5.58
C GLU A 444 14.72 -6.95 4.38
N VAL A 445 15.09 -5.76 3.88
CA VAL A 445 16.09 -5.64 2.80
C VAL A 445 17.43 -6.26 3.23
N GLN A 446 17.92 -5.95 4.43
CA GLN A 446 19.19 -6.48 4.93
C GLN A 446 19.17 -8.01 5.02
N GLN A 447 18.09 -8.60 5.53
CA GLN A 447 17.92 -10.04 5.60
C GLN A 447 17.97 -10.67 4.20
N THR A 448 17.28 -10.09 3.20
CA THR A 448 17.35 -10.61 1.82
C THR A 448 18.75 -10.52 1.22
N ILE A 449 19.54 -9.51 1.58
CA ILE A 449 20.95 -9.38 1.18
C ILE A 449 21.80 -10.49 1.82
N ASP A 450 21.62 -10.73 3.12
CA ASP A 450 22.38 -11.74 3.85
C ASP A 450 22.07 -13.15 3.29
N THR A 451 20.79 -13.50 3.10
CA THR A 451 20.38 -14.75 2.45
C THR A 451 20.99 -14.90 1.06
N TRP A 452 20.96 -13.85 0.24
CA TRP A 452 21.58 -13.90 -1.09
C TRP A 452 23.09 -14.16 -1.01
N LYS A 453 23.79 -13.55 -0.06
CA LYS A 453 25.23 -13.76 0.11
C LYS A 453 25.56 -15.18 0.56
N GLU A 454 24.79 -15.74 1.49
CA GLU A 454 24.92 -17.13 1.95
C GLU A 454 24.69 -18.11 0.79
N GLU A 455 23.63 -17.93 0.00
CA GLU A 455 23.31 -18.79 -1.15
C GLU A 455 24.39 -18.78 -2.24
N HIS A 456 25.18 -17.72 -2.31
CA HIS A 456 26.23 -17.54 -3.32
C HIS A 456 27.64 -17.64 -2.74
N GLU A 457 27.77 -18.09 -1.49
CA GLU A 457 29.07 -18.36 -0.88
C GLU A 457 29.79 -19.47 -1.66
N GLY A 458 30.99 -19.17 -2.17
CA GLY A 458 31.77 -20.11 -2.99
C GLY A 458 31.35 -20.22 -4.46
N ALA A 459 30.29 -19.55 -4.90
CA ALA A 459 29.94 -19.46 -6.31
C ALA A 459 30.94 -18.54 -7.07
N LYS A 460 31.34 -18.92 -8.29
CA LYS A 460 32.11 -18.03 -9.18
C LYS A 460 31.20 -16.94 -9.76
N LEU A 461 30.76 -16.01 -8.91
CA LEU A 461 30.01 -14.83 -9.30
C LEU A 461 30.88 -13.88 -10.12
N SER A 462 30.25 -13.11 -11.02
CA SER A 462 30.95 -11.99 -11.66
C SER A 462 31.21 -10.91 -10.62
N SER A 463 32.36 -10.23 -10.72
CA SER A 463 32.76 -9.14 -9.82
C SER A 463 31.72 -8.02 -9.75
N GLN A 464 30.99 -7.79 -10.84
CA GLN A 464 29.96 -6.75 -10.95
C GLN A 464 28.70 -7.07 -10.14
N ARG A 465 28.22 -8.33 -10.10
CA ARG A 465 27.04 -8.71 -9.30
C ARG A 465 27.30 -8.55 -7.81
N GLN A 466 28.45 -9.03 -7.35
CA GLN A 466 28.88 -8.85 -5.96
C GLN A 466 29.02 -7.36 -5.62
N HIS A 467 29.56 -6.55 -6.54
CA HIS A 467 29.69 -5.11 -6.37
C HIS A 467 28.32 -4.43 -6.22
N ALA A 468 27.32 -4.77 -7.04
CA ALA A 468 25.98 -4.21 -6.94
C ALA A 468 25.32 -4.52 -5.58
N VAL A 469 25.40 -5.77 -5.11
CA VAL A 469 24.85 -6.16 -3.80
C VAL A 469 25.60 -5.48 -2.66
N ASN A 470 26.94 -5.42 -2.71
CA ASN A 470 27.73 -4.72 -1.67
C ASN A 470 27.44 -3.21 -1.64
N SER A 471 27.21 -2.60 -2.81
CA SER A 471 26.84 -1.19 -2.93
C SER A 471 25.45 -0.92 -2.33
N LEU A 472 24.47 -1.79 -2.60
CA LEU A 472 23.15 -1.74 -1.96
C LEU A 472 23.28 -1.88 -0.44
N GLU A 473 23.97 -2.92 0.03
CA GLU A 473 24.17 -3.18 1.45
C GLU A 473 24.79 -1.98 2.17
N ASN A 474 25.81 -1.34 1.58
CA ASN A 474 26.42 -0.15 2.15
C ASN A 474 25.42 0.99 2.34
N ARG A 475 24.54 1.24 1.35
CA ARG A 475 23.49 2.26 1.45
C ARG A 475 22.45 1.90 2.51
N ILE A 476 21.99 0.64 2.53
CA ILE A 476 21.03 0.13 3.52
C ILE A 476 21.59 0.25 4.94
N GLN A 477 22.85 -0.12 5.17
CA GLN A 477 23.51 0.05 6.46
C GLN A 477 23.62 1.53 6.88
N GLY A 478 23.83 2.44 5.92
CA GLY A 478 23.79 3.88 6.18
C GLY A 478 22.40 4.40 6.58
N HIS A 479 21.33 3.87 5.98
CA HIS A 479 19.96 4.17 6.38
C HIS A 479 19.63 3.61 7.76
N ILE A 480 19.99 2.35 8.03
CA ILE A 480 19.83 1.71 9.35
C ILE A 480 20.52 2.54 10.43
N LEU A 481 21.77 2.95 10.19
CA LEU A 481 22.52 3.81 11.09
C LEU A 481 21.77 5.11 11.40
N TYR A 482 21.25 5.79 10.36
CA TYR A 482 20.50 7.03 10.54
C TYR A 482 19.30 6.84 11.49
N TYR A 483 18.46 5.85 11.22
CA TYR A 483 17.21 5.65 11.97
C TYR A 483 17.46 5.07 13.37
N GLN A 484 18.34 4.08 13.52
CA GLN A 484 18.71 3.54 14.83
C GLN A 484 19.31 4.60 15.73
N SER A 485 20.24 5.41 15.19
CA SER A 485 20.85 6.50 15.97
C SER A 485 19.81 7.53 16.39
N LYS A 486 18.87 7.87 15.51
CA LYS A 486 17.79 8.82 15.82
C LYS A 486 16.86 8.29 16.91
N GLN A 487 16.48 7.01 16.84
CA GLN A 487 15.63 6.37 17.85
C GLN A 487 16.36 6.27 19.19
N LEU A 488 17.57 5.71 19.20
CA LEU A 488 18.40 5.58 20.39
C LEU A 488 18.61 6.93 21.11
N LEU A 489 18.95 7.98 20.36
CA LEU A 489 19.16 9.31 20.94
C LEU A 489 17.87 9.96 21.45
N SER A 490 16.71 9.64 20.86
CA SER A 490 15.41 10.12 21.32
C SER A 490 14.97 9.48 22.63
N ASP A 491 15.40 8.23 22.88
CA ASP A 491 15.05 7.46 24.08
C ASP A 491 15.92 7.79 25.30
N LEU A 492 17.00 8.56 25.12
CA LEU A 492 17.91 8.94 26.19
C LEU A 492 17.33 10.06 27.07
N LYS A 493 17.21 9.77 28.38
CA LYS A 493 16.64 10.69 29.38
C LYS A 493 17.44 11.97 29.61
N SER A 494 18.76 11.92 29.42
CA SER A 494 19.66 13.05 29.67
C SER A 494 20.84 13.01 28.71
N ILE A 495 21.05 14.11 27.99
CA ILE A 495 22.20 14.30 27.10
C ILE A 495 23.14 15.33 27.77
N PRO A 496 24.44 15.01 27.98
CA PRO A 496 25.40 15.95 28.55
C PRO A 496 25.48 17.24 27.73
N VAL A 497 25.69 18.37 28.42
CA VAL A 497 25.69 19.73 27.85
C VAL A 497 26.54 19.89 26.57
N PRO A 498 27.74 19.30 26.43
CA PRO A 498 28.53 19.41 25.21
C PRO A 498 27.83 18.83 23.96
N TYR A 499 26.97 17.83 24.17
CA TYR A 499 26.27 17.09 23.12
C TYR A 499 24.80 17.51 22.96
N ASP A 500 24.18 18.06 24.00
CA ASP A 500 22.74 18.34 24.08
C ASP A 500 22.21 19.08 22.83
N LYS A 501 22.81 20.22 22.49
CA LYS A 501 22.40 20.98 21.29
C LYS A 501 22.64 20.23 19.99
N ILE A 502 23.74 19.49 19.87
CA ILE A 502 24.12 18.78 18.65
C ILE A 502 23.13 17.64 18.40
N MET A 503 22.85 16.84 19.44
CA MET A 503 21.92 15.71 19.37
C MET A 503 20.47 16.20 19.25
N GLY A 504 20.10 17.26 19.95
CA GLY A 504 18.79 17.90 19.82
C GLY A 504 18.52 18.42 18.40
N ASP A 505 19.52 19.02 17.74
CA ASP A 505 19.41 19.45 16.34
C ASP A 505 19.18 18.26 15.38
N PHE A 506 19.83 17.11 15.64
CA PHE A 506 19.65 15.87 14.86
C PHE A 506 18.28 15.22 15.08
N ILE A 507 17.89 15.02 16.35
CA ILE A 507 16.60 14.44 16.76
C ILE A 507 15.45 15.26 16.17
N SER A 508 15.54 16.59 16.29
CA SER A 508 14.52 17.51 15.78
C SER A 508 14.50 17.64 14.25
N GLY A 509 15.45 17.00 13.55
CA GLY A 509 15.57 17.00 12.09
C GLY A 509 16.03 18.34 11.51
N THR A 510 16.66 19.22 12.29
CA THR A 510 17.25 20.47 11.76
C THR A 510 18.63 20.26 11.15
N LYS A 511 19.30 19.16 11.52
CA LYS A 511 20.58 18.71 10.98
C LYS A 511 20.51 17.24 10.61
N ASP A 512 21.20 16.86 9.54
CA ASP A 512 21.35 15.46 9.15
C ASP A 512 22.51 14.78 9.91
N LEU A 513 22.69 13.48 9.70
CA LEU A 513 23.72 12.70 10.38
C LEU A 513 25.14 13.18 10.03
N SER A 514 25.39 13.57 8.79
CA SER A 514 26.71 14.05 8.36
C SER A 514 27.08 15.35 9.06
N GLN A 515 26.15 16.30 9.12
CA GLN A 515 26.33 17.58 9.81
C GLN A 515 26.49 17.39 11.33
N THR A 516 25.83 16.36 11.87
CA THR A 516 25.94 15.97 13.28
C THR A 516 27.35 15.45 13.59
N ILE A 517 27.86 14.51 12.79
CA ILE A 517 29.22 13.98 12.91
C ILE A 517 30.26 15.10 12.82
N ASP A 518 30.16 15.97 11.81
CA ASP A 518 31.10 17.09 11.63
C ASP A 518 31.12 18.06 12.82
N ARG A 519 30.03 18.17 13.57
CA ARG A 519 29.94 19.01 14.78
C ARG A 519 30.52 18.30 15.99
N ILE A 520 30.29 17.00 16.14
CA ILE A 520 30.90 16.17 17.19
C ILE A 520 32.43 16.23 17.08
N GLU A 521 32.97 16.03 15.87
CA GLU A 521 34.43 16.07 15.62
C GLU A 521 35.08 17.43 15.93
N ARG A 522 34.29 18.52 15.97
CA ARG A 522 34.79 19.86 16.30
C ARG A 522 34.84 20.13 17.80
N LEU A 523 34.21 19.30 18.64
CA LEU A 523 34.24 19.44 20.09
C LEU A 523 35.69 19.28 20.61
N PRO A 524 36.15 20.15 21.53
CA PRO A 524 37.49 20.04 22.12
C PRO A 524 37.75 18.68 22.77
N GLU A 525 36.77 18.18 23.53
CA GLU A 525 36.81 16.89 24.25
C GLU A 525 37.04 15.69 23.30
N PHE A 526 36.45 15.75 22.11
CA PHE A 526 36.59 14.72 21.08
C PHE A 526 37.97 14.77 20.38
N LYS A 527 38.56 15.96 20.27
CA LYS A 527 39.92 16.16 19.73
C LYS A 527 41.02 15.74 20.70
N GLU A 528 40.77 15.87 22.00
CA GLU A 528 41.73 15.45 23.04
C GLU A 528 41.77 13.92 23.21
N GLN A 529 40.65 13.22 23.06
CA GLN A 529 40.61 11.75 23.09
C GLN A 529 41.32 11.08 21.90
N ASN A 530 41.38 11.74 20.74
CA ASN A 530 42.06 11.23 19.54
C ASN A 530 43.56 11.63 19.45
N LYS A 531 44.04 12.50 20.34
CA LYS A 531 45.48 12.73 20.50
C LYS A 531 46.02 11.71 21.49
N LEU A 532 46.79 10.74 21.00
CA LEU A 532 47.74 9.98 21.81
C LEU A 532 48.76 10.97 22.43
N ASN A 533 48.38 11.62 23.53
CA ASN A 533 49.26 12.51 24.26
C ASN A 533 50.26 11.66 25.05
N PHE A 534 51.46 11.50 24.48
CA PHE A 534 52.62 10.83 25.06
C PHE A 534 53.11 11.46 26.40
N PHE A 535 52.53 12.60 26.83
CA PHE A 535 52.81 13.28 28.11
C PHE A 535 51.57 13.90 28.77
N ALA A 536 50.39 13.27 28.72
CA ALA A 536 49.27 13.68 29.58
C ALA A 536 49.32 12.93 30.92
N ALA A 537 49.95 13.54 31.94
CA ALA A 537 49.80 13.10 33.32
C ALA A 537 48.38 13.45 33.79
N GLY A 538 47.55 12.42 33.93
CA GLY A 538 46.13 12.52 34.22
C GLY A 538 45.32 12.07 33.03
N ALA A 539 44.96 10.79 32.99
CA ALA A 539 43.87 10.35 32.12
C ALA A 539 42.66 11.24 32.46
N PRO A 540 42.04 11.94 31.50
CA PRO A 540 40.74 12.53 31.77
C PRO A 540 39.86 11.39 32.27
N GLU A 541 39.19 11.57 33.41
CA GLU A 541 38.16 10.63 33.86
C GLU A 541 37.31 10.32 32.63
N LYS A 542 37.31 9.05 32.20
CA LYS A 542 36.41 8.61 31.15
C LYS A 542 35.03 8.95 31.67
N ASP A 543 34.43 10.00 31.13
CA ASP A 543 33.01 10.25 31.31
C ASP A 543 32.33 8.99 30.73
N ASN A 544 31.92 8.09 31.62
CA ASN A 544 31.27 6.82 31.30
C ASN A 544 29.84 7.06 30.78
N SER A 545 29.56 8.26 30.25
CA SER A 545 28.29 8.60 29.66
C SER A 545 28.13 7.81 28.37
N VAL A 546 27.05 7.02 28.30
CA VAL A 546 26.63 6.25 27.12
C VAL A 546 26.65 7.12 25.84
N ILE A 547 26.38 8.43 25.99
CA ILE A 547 26.47 9.43 24.92
C ILE A 547 27.87 9.57 24.31
N THR A 548 28.95 9.52 25.10
CA THR A 548 30.32 9.63 24.57
C THR A 548 30.65 8.42 23.69
N SER A 549 30.23 7.21 24.10
CA SER A 549 30.36 6.00 23.29
C SER A 549 29.54 6.07 22.01
N ILE A 550 28.28 6.52 22.09
CA ILE A 550 27.42 6.71 20.91
C ILE A 550 28.06 7.74 19.96
N ALA A 551 28.51 8.89 20.46
CA ALA A 551 29.18 9.92 19.66
C ALA A 551 30.45 9.39 18.96
N ALA A 552 31.23 8.56 19.65
CA ALA A 552 32.39 7.90 19.06
C ALA A 552 32.01 6.92 17.94
N LEU A 553 30.94 6.14 18.13
CA LEU A 553 30.40 5.24 17.10
C LEU A 553 29.90 6.00 15.87
N LEU A 554 29.19 7.12 16.08
CA LEU A 554 28.74 7.99 14.99
C LEU A 554 29.91 8.56 14.19
N CYS A 555 30.97 9.04 14.85
CA CYS A 555 32.15 9.52 14.13
C CYS A 555 32.90 8.38 13.42
N ALA A 556 32.98 7.20 14.03
CA ALA A 556 33.61 6.02 13.43
C ALA A 556 32.87 5.52 12.18
N SER A 557 31.60 5.88 12.00
CA SER A 557 30.84 5.53 10.79
C SER A 557 31.24 6.35 9.56
N LYS A 558 31.93 7.48 9.74
CA LYS A 558 32.37 8.36 8.66
C LYS A 558 33.37 7.63 7.76
N ASN A 559 32.99 7.38 6.51
CA ASN A 559 33.77 6.59 5.54
C ASN A 559 34.07 5.14 5.99
N ALA A 560 33.25 4.57 6.88
CA ALA A 560 33.40 3.19 7.32
C ALA A 560 33.14 2.20 6.18
N SER A 561 33.78 1.03 6.24
CA SER A 561 33.44 -0.11 5.37
C SER A 561 32.08 -0.68 5.76
N THR A 562 31.41 -1.38 4.85
CA THR A 562 30.12 -2.02 5.14
C THR A 562 30.18 -2.97 6.34
N ALA A 563 31.29 -3.71 6.49
CA ALA A 563 31.51 -4.58 7.65
C ALA A 563 31.59 -3.79 8.96
N LYS A 564 32.27 -2.64 8.95
CA LYS A 564 32.34 -1.76 10.13
C LYS A 564 31.01 -1.09 10.42
N LEU A 565 30.22 -0.72 9.40
CA LEU A 565 28.86 -0.19 9.59
C LEU A 565 27.92 -1.22 10.23
N LYS A 566 27.99 -2.49 9.81
CA LYS A 566 27.23 -3.58 10.46
C LYS A 566 27.58 -3.72 11.94
N GLU A 567 28.88 -3.66 12.26
CA GLU A 567 29.35 -3.70 13.65
C GLU A 567 28.79 -2.53 14.46
N ILE A 568 28.90 -1.30 13.94
CA ILE A 568 28.37 -0.09 14.58
C ILE A 568 26.86 -0.21 14.81
N ASN A 569 26.09 -0.61 13.80
CA ASN A 569 24.64 -0.75 13.90
C ASN A 569 24.23 -1.82 14.94
N ARG A 570 25.00 -2.90 15.04
CA ARG A 570 24.80 -3.91 16.11
C ARG A 570 25.08 -3.32 17.49
N GLU A 571 26.20 -2.61 17.65
CA GLU A 571 26.53 -1.96 18.93
C GLU A 571 25.45 -0.95 19.35
N LEU A 572 24.92 -0.15 18.41
CA LEU A 572 23.82 0.79 18.68
C LEU A 572 22.52 0.07 19.09
N LEU A 573 22.21 -1.05 18.45
CA LEU A 573 21.06 -1.89 18.82
C LEU A 573 21.21 -2.51 20.22
N ASP A 574 22.42 -2.93 20.57
CA ASP A 574 22.72 -3.47 21.90
C ASP A 574 22.51 -2.40 22.99
N TYR A 575 22.94 -1.16 22.74
CA TYR A 575 22.64 -0.04 23.64
C TYR A 575 21.14 0.21 23.80
N GLN A 576 20.39 0.18 22.69
CA GLN A 576 18.95 0.37 22.72
C GLN A 576 18.28 -0.71 23.56
N THR A 577 18.63 -1.98 23.34
CA THR A 577 18.09 -3.13 24.09
C THR A 577 18.40 -3.04 25.59
N GLN A 578 19.60 -2.60 25.95
CA GLN A 578 19.98 -2.37 27.35
C GLN A 578 19.14 -1.26 28.01
N LEU A 579 18.86 -0.17 27.28
CA LEU A 579 18.01 0.91 27.77
C LEU A 579 16.56 0.43 27.99
N THR A 580 15.97 -0.31 27.05
CA THR A 580 14.61 -0.83 27.18
C THR A 580 14.48 -1.82 28.34
N ALA A 581 15.46 -2.72 28.51
CA ALA A 581 15.50 -3.65 29.64
C ALA A 581 15.63 -2.93 30.99
N SER A 582 16.41 -1.85 31.06
CA SER A 582 16.55 -1.04 32.28
C SER A 582 15.25 -0.30 32.66
N HIS A 583 14.45 0.10 31.66
CA HIS A 583 13.14 0.72 31.86
C HIS A 583 12.07 -0.29 32.29
N ALA A 584 12.10 -1.52 31.76
CA ALA A 584 11.17 -2.57 32.17
C ALA A 584 11.38 -3.07 33.61
N LEU A 585 12.60 -2.91 34.16
CA LEU A 585 12.94 -3.27 35.54
C LEU A 585 12.64 -2.15 36.56
N THR A 586 12.28 -0.95 36.10
CA THR A 586 11.99 0.22 36.94
C THR A 586 10.50 0.60 36.97
N MET A 587 9.65 -0.18 36.31
CA MET A 587 8.18 -0.20 36.46
C MET A 587 7.76 -1.45 37.22
#